data_AF-A0A2N3KV17-F1
#
_entry.id   AF-A0A2N3KV17-F1
#
_cell.length_a   1.000
_cell.length_b   1.000
_cell.length_c   1.000
_cell.angle_alpha   90.00
_cell.angle_beta   90.00
_cell.angle_gamma   90.00
#
_symmetry.space_group_name_H-M   'P 1'
#
loop_
_entity.id
_entity.type
_entity.pdbx_description
1 polymer ?
#
loop_
_entity_poly.entity_id
_entity_poly.type
_entity_poly.pdbx_seq_one_letter_code
_entity_poly.pdbx_strand_id
1 'polypeptide(L)'
;MVDGVACLCPYVENEPQSEDGFAAWDIICSGFTQMRVGGMGGVIGLDMPALLELARLRGYDAEILAQLLPDCEKGLLAALAEKGAEDGGE
;
A
#
# COMPACT_ATOMS: atom_id res chain seq x y z
N MET A 1 -35.78 -2.49 -16.42
CA MET A 1 -34.78 -1.86 -15.53
C MET A 1 -33.44 -2.15 -16.16
N VAL A 2 -32.69 -1.08 -16.40
CA VAL A 2 -31.67 -0.93 -17.43
C VAL A 2 -30.54 -1.96 -17.43
N ASP A 3 -30.39 -2.58 -18.60
CA ASP A 3 -29.21 -3.09 -19.30
C ASP A 3 -27.84 -3.11 -18.57
N GLY A 4 -27.34 -4.32 -18.32
CA GLY A 4 -26.17 -4.83 -19.05
C GLY A 4 -24.78 -4.29 -18.75
N VAL A 5 -24.59 -3.35 -17.83
CA VAL A 5 -23.25 -3.00 -17.32
C VAL A 5 -23.27 -3.18 -15.82
N ALA A 6 -22.76 -4.33 -15.37
CA ALA A 6 -22.28 -4.43 -14.01
C ALA A 6 -21.28 -3.28 -13.84
N CYS A 7 -21.62 -2.28 -13.03
CA CYS A 7 -20.68 -1.30 -12.57
C CYS A 7 -19.58 -2.10 -11.87
N LEU A 8 -18.46 -2.32 -12.57
CA LEU A 8 -17.22 -2.84 -11.99
C LEU A 8 -16.74 -1.76 -11.06
N CYS A 9 -17.38 -1.65 -9.89
CA CYS A 9 -16.90 -0.81 -8.84
C CYS A 9 -15.50 -1.35 -8.52
N PRO A 10 -14.42 -0.58 -8.75
CA PRO A 10 -13.08 -1.08 -8.50
C PRO A 10 -12.91 -1.53 -7.05
N TYR A 11 -13.73 -1.00 -6.14
CA TYR A 11 -13.82 -1.45 -4.76
C TYR A 11 -14.25 -2.92 -4.62
N VAL A 12 -15.21 -3.42 -5.42
CA VAL A 12 -15.66 -4.82 -5.34
C VAL A 12 -14.59 -5.77 -5.87
N GLU A 13 -13.87 -5.37 -6.91
CA GLU A 13 -12.75 -6.14 -7.45
C GLU A 13 -11.57 -6.19 -6.47
N ASN A 14 -11.37 -5.12 -5.69
CA ASN A 14 -10.24 -4.96 -4.78
C ASN A 14 -10.68 -4.94 -3.31
N GLU A 15 -11.84 -5.52 -2.98
CA GLU A 15 -12.38 -5.49 -1.62
C GLU A 15 -11.45 -6.27 -0.69
N PRO A 16 -11.05 -5.72 0.45
CA PRO A 16 -10.26 -6.47 1.43
C PRO A 16 -11.03 -7.70 1.91
N GLN A 17 -10.49 -8.89 1.61
CA GLN A 17 -11.14 -10.17 1.90
C GLN A 17 -11.03 -10.60 3.38
N SER A 18 -10.29 -9.83 4.18
CA SER A 18 -10.10 -10.04 5.62
C SER A 18 -9.96 -8.71 6.37
N GLU A 19 -10.29 -8.72 7.65
CA GLU A 19 -10.08 -7.56 8.55
C GLU A 19 -8.61 -7.15 8.61
N ASP A 20 -7.70 -8.13 8.63
CA ASP A 20 -6.25 -7.90 8.63
C ASP A 20 -5.79 -7.23 7.32
N GLY A 21 -6.34 -7.67 6.18
CA GLY A 21 -6.07 -7.07 4.88
C GLY A 21 -6.59 -5.64 4.78
N PHE A 22 -7.77 -5.38 5.36
CA PHE A 22 -8.30 -4.03 5.47
C PHE A 22 -7.40 -3.14 6.32
N ALA A 23 -6.97 -3.63 7.49
CA ALA A 23 -6.08 -2.90 8.39
C ALA A 23 -4.73 -2.56 7.70
N ALA A 24 -4.16 -3.50 6.96
CA ALA A 24 -2.94 -3.26 6.19
C ALA A 24 -3.14 -2.17 5.14
N TRP A 25 -4.26 -2.24 4.39
CA TRP A 25 -4.60 -1.24 3.39
C TRP A 25 -4.81 0.15 4.00
N ASP A 26 -5.57 0.26 5.08
CA ASP A 26 -5.83 1.53 5.78
C ASP A 26 -4.54 2.18 6.29
N ILE A 27 -3.64 1.40 6.89
CA ILE A 27 -2.36 1.91 7.39
C ILE A 27 -1.48 2.42 6.26
N ILE A 28 -1.43 1.74 5.12
CA ILE A 28 -0.60 2.16 4.00
C ILE A 28 -1.16 3.41 3.31
N CYS A 29 -2.47 3.44 3.04
CA CYS A 29 -3.08 4.59 2.39
C CYS A 29 -2.98 5.85 3.26
N SER A 30 -3.14 5.70 4.57
CA SER A 30 -3.06 6.85 5.48
C SER A 30 -1.63 7.23 5.88
N GLY A 31 -0.71 6.26 5.87
CA GLY A 31 0.71 6.43 6.15
C GLY A 31 1.56 6.64 4.90
N PHE A 32 0.97 6.95 3.74
CA PHE A 32 1.69 7.01 2.46
C PHE A 32 2.87 8.01 2.45
N THR A 33 2.86 9.00 3.34
CA THR A 33 3.94 9.99 3.50
C THR A 33 5.14 9.46 4.27
N GLN A 34 5.00 8.31 4.94
CA GLN A 34 6.04 7.67 5.73
C GLN A 34 6.96 6.84 4.83
N MET A 35 7.62 7.53 3.89
CA MET A 35 8.55 6.93 2.94
C MET A 35 9.99 7.21 3.33
N ARG A 36 10.85 6.23 3.08
CA ARG A 36 12.29 6.37 3.16
C ARG A 36 12.83 6.71 1.78
N VAL A 37 13.65 7.76 1.71
CA VAL A 37 14.21 8.27 0.47
C VAL A 37 15.74 8.10 0.50
N GLY A 38 16.30 7.54 -0.56
CA GLY A 38 17.73 7.36 -0.76
C GLY A 38 18.40 8.55 -1.44
N GLY A 39 19.68 8.39 -1.80
CA GLY A 39 20.40 9.40 -2.58
C GLY A 39 19.71 9.69 -3.92
N MET A 40 19.75 10.95 -4.37
CA MET A 40 19.05 11.46 -5.56
C MET A 40 17.51 11.49 -5.49
N GLY A 41 16.90 11.26 -4.32
CA GLY A 41 15.46 11.47 -4.14
C GLY A 41 14.58 10.26 -4.46
N GLY A 42 15.16 9.11 -4.79
CA GLY A 42 14.41 7.86 -5.03
C GLY A 42 13.87 7.26 -3.74
N VAL A 43 12.62 6.79 -3.76
CA VAL A 43 12.03 6.04 -2.64
C VAL A 43 12.68 4.66 -2.55
N ILE A 44 13.17 4.30 -1.36
CA ILE A 44 13.87 3.03 -1.10
C ILE A 44 13.10 2.12 -0.13
N GLY A 45 11.94 2.56 0.34
CA GLY A 45 11.06 1.77 1.22
C GLY A 45 10.08 2.62 2.01
N LEU A 46 9.34 1.96 2.88
CA LEU A 46 8.44 2.55 3.87
C LEU A 46 9.15 2.67 5.21
N ASP A 47 8.76 3.64 6.02
CA ASP A 47 9.15 3.72 7.43
C ASP A 47 8.30 2.74 8.24
N MET A 48 8.73 1.47 8.25
CA MET A 48 8.03 0.39 8.95
C MET A 48 7.79 0.69 10.44
N PRO A 49 8.76 1.22 11.22
CA PRO A 49 8.50 1.66 12.59
C PRO A 49 7.34 2.67 12.69
N ALA A 50 7.30 3.70 11.84
CA ALA A 50 6.24 4.70 11.86
C ALA A 50 4.86 4.10 11.50
N LEU A 51 4.80 3.21 10.50
CA LEU A 51 3.56 2.54 10.10
C LEU A 51 3.03 1.59 11.18
N LEU A 52 3.93 0.84 11.84
CA LEU A 52 3.55 -0.04 12.95
C LEU A 52 3.10 0.75 14.19
N GLU A 53 3.67 1.92 14.44
CA GLU A 53 3.17 2.79 15.50
C GLU A 53 1.80 3.37 15.17
N LEU A 54 1.58 3.80 13.91
CA LEU A 54 0.26 4.23 13.45
C LEU A 54 -0.78 3.12 13.59
N ALA A 55 -0.41 1.87 13.28
CA ALA A 55 -1.24 0.70 13.49
C ALA A 55 -1.65 0.52 14.95
N ARG A 56 -0.69 0.60 15.88
CA ARG A 56 -0.97 0.52 17.33
C ARG A 56 -1.91 1.62 17.79
N LEU A 57 -1.68 2.85 17.33
CA LEU A 57 -2.53 4.00 17.67
C LEU A 57 -3.97 3.87 17.15
N ARG A 58 -4.19 3.11 16.08
CA ARG A 58 -5.52 2.78 15.54
C ARG A 58 -6.17 1.55 16.16
N GLY A 59 -5.47 0.85 17.04
CA GLY A 59 -5.97 -0.37 17.68
C GLY A 59 -5.93 -1.59 16.76
N TYR A 60 -5.16 -1.57 15.68
CA TYR A 60 -4.89 -2.75 14.87
C TYR A 60 -3.80 -3.62 15.50
N ASP A 61 -3.82 -4.91 15.17
CA ASP A 61 -2.79 -5.84 15.60
C ASP A 61 -1.47 -5.58 14.85
N ALA A 62 -0.52 -4.96 15.54
CA ALA A 62 0.78 -4.63 14.98
C ALA A 62 1.64 -5.87 14.68
N GLU A 63 1.41 -7.02 15.31
CA GLU A 63 2.15 -8.26 15.02
C GLU A 63 1.68 -8.90 13.71
N ILE A 64 0.37 -8.83 13.43
CA ILE A 64 -0.18 -9.21 12.13
C ILE A 64 0.31 -8.24 11.05
N LEU A 65 0.22 -6.94 11.29
CA LEU A 65 0.65 -5.95 10.30
C LEU A 65 2.15 -5.95 10.04
N ALA A 66 2.98 -6.31 11.02
CA ALA A 66 4.41 -6.53 10.79
C ALA A 66 4.71 -7.64 9.76
N GLN A 67 3.78 -8.57 9.56
CA GLN A 67 3.88 -9.62 8.53
C GLN A 67 3.34 -9.16 7.17
N LEU A 68 2.25 -8.37 7.16
CA LEU A 68 1.58 -7.96 5.92
C LEU A 68 2.23 -6.75 5.23
N LEU A 69 2.64 -5.74 6.00
CA LEU A 69 3.20 -4.49 5.46
C LEU A 69 4.44 -4.69 4.55
N PRO A 70 5.35 -5.66 4.80
CA PRO A 70 6.44 -5.96 3.88
C PRO A 70 6.00 -6.34 2.47
N ASP A 71 4.88 -7.05 2.29
CA ASP A 71 4.39 -7.41 0.96
C ASP A 71 3.84 -6.20 0.20
N CYS A 72 3.25 -5.26 0.94
CA CYS A 72 2.82 -4.01 0.33
C CYS A 72 4.00 -3.10 -0.04
N GLU A 73 5.07 -3.06 0.76
CA GLU A 73 6.31 -2.35 0.38
C GLU A 73 6.91 -2.93 -0.91
N LYS A 74 6.92 -4.26 -1.07
CA LYS A 74 7.36 -4.90 -2.32
C LYS A 74 6.53 -4.42 -3.51
N GLY A 75 5.20 -4.37 -3.37
CA GLY A 75 4.31 -3.87 -4.42
C GLY A 75 4.57 -2.41 -4.78
N LEU A 76 4.75 -1.55 -3.78
CA LEU A 76 5.10 -0.13 -3.98
C LEU A 76 6.43 0.01 -4.73
N LEU A 77 7.48 -0.70 -4.30
CA LEU A 77 8.81 -0.63 -4.92
C LEU A 77 8.80 -1.17 -6.35
N ALA A 78 8.02 -2.22 -6.63
CA ALA A 78 7.83 -2.73 -7.98
C ALA A 78 7.18 -1.69 -8.90
N ALA A 79 6.08 -1.07 -8.46
CA ALA A 79 5.39 -0.04 -9.24
C ALA A 79 6.27 1.20 -9.49
N LEU A 80 7.10 1.59 -8.53
CA LEU A 80 8.06 2.69 -8.70
C LEU A 80 9.17 2.33 -9.69
N ALA A 81 9.67 1.09 -9.65
CA ALA A 81 10.67 0.60 -10.59
C ALA A 81 10.11 0.56 -12.03
N GLU A 82 8.86 0.14 -12.20
CA GLU A 82 8.15 0.15 -13.49
C GLU A 82 8.02 1.58 -14.03
N LYS A 83 7.55 2.54 -13.22
CA LYS A 83 7.46 3.94 -13.64
C LYS A 83 8.81 4.55 -14.02
N GLY A 84 9.86 4.26 -13.24
CA GLY A 84 11.21 4.73 -13.56
C GLY A 84 11.75 4.16 -14.89
N ALA A 85 11.33 2.95 -15.28
CA ALA A 85 11.67 2.36 -16.57
C ALA A 85 10.90 3.00 -17.74
N GLU A 86 9.65 3.40 -17.54
CA GLU A 86 8.84 4.12 -18.54
C GLU A 86 9.37 5.53 -18.81
N ASP A 87 9.79 6.25 -17.77
CA ASP A 87 10.32 7.62 -17.88
C ASP A 87 11.75 7.69 -18.48
N GLY A 88 12.47 6.57 -18.54
CA GLY A 88 13.85 6.47 -19.04
C GLY A 88 13.98 6.05 -20.52
N GLY A 89 12.85 5.88 -21.22
CA GLY A 89 12.82 5.55 -22.65
C GLY A 89 12.77 6.80 -23.54
N GLU A 90 13.90 7.48 -23.72
CA GLU A 90 14.13 8.46 -24.79
C GLU A 90 15.38 8.10 -25.63
#